data_AF-A0AA36FQA5-F1
#
_entry.id   AF-A0AA36FQA5-F1
#
_cell.length_a   1.000
_cell.length_b   1.000
_cell.length_c   1.000
_cell.angle_alpha   90.00
_cell.angle_beta   90.00
_cell.angle_gamma   90.00
#
_symmetry.space_group_name_H-M   'P 1'
#
loop_
_entity.id
_entity.type
_entity.pdbx_description
1 polymer ?
#
loop_
_entity_poly.entity_id
_entity_poly.type
_entity_poly.pdbx_seq_one_letter_code
_entity_poly.pdbx_strand_id
1 'polypeptide(L)'
;MGRKISFMHLWYLDHISWNIDYQDYYKCDPHDFDGSDAQKRMVMGGEAAMWGEMVDATNVIQRIFPRTSAVAEKLWSSAKFTKADPATVWPRLQEMQCRMVRRGFPAQPGYGPGFCEVEYEPNLPDFDN
;
A
#
# COMPACT_ATOMS: atom_id res chain seq x y z
N MET A 1 25.07 -6.92 -17.18
CA MET A 1 24.21 -6.34 -18.25
C MET A 1 23.58 -5.06 -17.73
N GLY A 2 23.90 -3.90 -18.29
CA GLY A 2 23.46 -2.58 -17.79
C GLY A 2 22.06 -2.17 -18.24
N ARG A 3 21.02 -2.93 -17.84
CA ARG A 3 19.61 -2.59 -18.12
C ARG A 3 18.98 -1.88 -16.93
N LYS A 4 18.03 -1.00 -17.19
CA LYS A 4 17.17 -0.40 -16.16
C LYS A 4 16.19 -1.46 -15.64
N ILE A 5 15.86 -1.40 -14.35
CA ILE A 5 15.08 -2.41 -13.66
C ILE A 5 13.90 -1.74 -12.92
N SER A 6 12.74 -2.40 -12.95
CA SER A 6 11.58 -2.12 -12.09
C SER A 6 11.43 -3.24 -11.07
N PHE A 7 11.15 -2.92 -9.81
CA PHE A 7 11.05 -3.88 -8.72
C PHE A 7 9.59 -4.24 -8.41
N MET A 8 9.25 -5.53 -8.40
CA MET A 8 7.88 -6.00 -8.10
C MET A 8 7.84 -7.10 -7.02
N HIS A 9 8.96 -7.77 -6.76
CA HIS A 9 8.98 -9.08 -6.11
C HIS A 9 8.42 -9.12 -4.69
N LEU A 10 8.37 -7.99 -3.98
CA LEU A 10 7.92 -7.93 -2.58
C LEU A 10 6.60 -7.19 -2.37
N TRP A 11 5.93 -6.74 -3.44
CA TRP A 11 4.71 -5.95 -3.37
C TRP A 11 3.53 -6.65 -4.05
N TYR A 12 3.28 -7.89 -3.67
CA TYR A 12 2.09 -8.65 -4.04
C TYR A 12 0.97 -8.40 -3.02
N LEU A 13 -0.04 -7.63 -3.43
CA LEU A 13 -1.16 -7.24 -2.58
C LEU A 13 -2.26 -8.31 -2.53
N ASP A 14 -2.30 -9.20 -3.52
CA ASP A 14 -3.23 -10.33 -3.60
C ASP A 14 -2.94 -11.39 -2.53
N HIS A 15 -1.70 -11.48 -2.07
CA HIS A 15 -1.29 -12.26 -0.91
C HIS A 15 -1.74 -11.58 0.38
N ILE A 16 -2.96 -11.90 0.83
CA ILE A 16 -3.52 -11.38 2.08
C ILE A 16 -3.01 -12.20 3.26
N SER A 17 -2.59 -11.51 4.32
CA SER A 17 -2.28 -12.12 5.62
C SER A 17 -3.23 -11.59 6.69
N TRP A 18 -3.33 -12.30 7.82
CA TRP A 18 -4.14 -11.84 8.95
C TRP A 18 -3.50 -10.66 9.71
N ASN A 19 -2.19 -10.45 9.52
CA ASN A 19 -1.42 -9.42 10.21
C ASN A 19 -1.42 -8.08 9.43
N ILE A 20 -0.84 -7.06 10.07
CA ILE A 20 -0.60 -5.73 9.50
C ILE A 20 0.50 -5.82 8.41
N ASP A 21 0.09 -6.16 7.19
CA ASP A 21 0.95 -6.46 6.04
C ASP A 21 1.65 -5.23 5.44
N TYR A 22 1.07 -4.03 5.58
CA TYR A 22 1.68 -2.81 5.03
C TYR A 22 3.09 -2.56 5.54
N GLN A 23 3.40 -3.02 6.76
CA GLN A 23 4.72 -2.87 7.35
C GLN A 23 5.78 -3.63 6.55
N ASP A 24 5.44 -4.82 6.07
CA ASP A 24 6.38 -5.63 5.29
C ASP A 24 6.59 -5.00 3.92
N TYR A 25 5.52 -4.50 3.27
CA TYR A 25 5.64 -3.73 2.04
C TYR A 25 6.52 -2.48 2.21
N TYR A 26 6.41 -1.80 3.37
CA TYR A 26 7.18 -0.58 3.65
C TYR A 26 8.66 -0.86 3.99
N LYS A 27 8.96 -2.00 4.63
CA LYS A 27 10.35 -2.43 4.92
C LYS A 27 11.14 -2.67 3.64
N CYS A 28 10.49 -3.20 2.61
CA CYS A 28 11.12 -3.54 1.35
C CYS A 28 11.78 -2.32 0.69
N ASP A 29 13.11 -2.27 0.66
CA ASP A 29 13.88 -1.26 -0.05
C ASP A 29 14.45 -1.88 -1.34
N PRO A 30 14.05 -1.39 -2.53
CA PRO A 30 14.52 -1.94 -3.80
C PRO A 30 16.03 -1.69 -4.05
N HIS A 31 16.69 -0.88 -3.22
CA HIS A 31 18.14 -0.65 -3.27
C HIS A 31 18.94 -1.49 -2.26
N ASP A 32 18.26 -2.33 -1.48
CA ASP A 32 18.88 -3.21 -0.47
C ASP A 32 19.36 -4.53 -1.08
N PHE A 33 20.29 -4.41 -2.04
CA PHE A 33 21.02 -5.53 -2.61
C PHE A 33 22.51 -5.21 -2.66
N ASP A 34 23.34 -6.26 -2.70
CA ASP A 34 24.78 -6.13 -2.86
C ASP A 34 25.10 -5.73 -4.32
N GLY A 35 25.62 -4.52 -4.48
CA GLY A 35 25.84 -3.92 -5.79
C GLY A 35 26.45 -2.53 -5.69
N SER A 36 27.21 -2.15 -6.71
CA SER A 36 27.78 -0.81 -6.85
C SER A 36 26.70 0.27 -6.92
N ASP A 37 27.05 1.51 -6.56
CA ASP A 37 26.14 2.65 -6.71
C ASP A 37 25.64 2.82 -8.15
N ALA A 38 26.46 2.44 -9.14
CA ALA A 38 26.07 2.44 -10.55
C ALA A 38 24.95 1.44 -10.82
N GLN A 39 24.98 0.25 -10.21
CA GLN A 39 23.91 -0.75 -10.33
C GLN A 39 22.66 -0.31 -9.59
N LYS A 40 22.79 0.27 -8.39
CA LYS A 40 21.64 0.78 -7.62
C LYS A 40 20.90 1.88 -8.37
N ARG A 41 21.62 2.78 -9.06
CA ARG A 41 21.02 3.81 -9.94
C ARG A 41 20.25 3.27 -11.14
N MET A 42 20.39 1.98 -11.49
CA MET A 42 19.61 1.36 -12.57
C MET A 42 18.20 0.99 -12.13
N VAL A 43 17.91 0.98 -10.83
CA VAL A 43 16.57 0.78 -10.28
C VAL A 43 15.79 2.08 -10.48
N MET A 44 14.75 2.03 -11.32
CA MET A 44 13.95 3.21 -11.65
C MET A 44 12.74 3.40 -10.74
N GLY A 45 12.36 2.36 -10.00
CA GLY A 45 11.18 2.33 -9.15
C GLY A 45 10.67 0.90 -9.00
N GLY A 46 9.35 0.77 -8.82
CA GLY A 46 8.71 -0.52 -8.71
C GLY A 46 7.20 -0.42 -8.73
N GLU A 47 6.55 -1.58 -8.62
CA GLU A 47 5.13 -1.75 -8.86
C GLU A 47 4.52 -2.63 -7.77
N ALA A 48 3.35 -2.22 -7.26
CA ALA A 48 2.53 -3.07 -6.42
C ALA A 48 1.51 -3.79 -7.30
N ALA A 49 1.52 -5.12 -7.23
CA ALA A 49 0.68 -5.97 -8.06
C ALA A 49 -0.55 -6.44 -7.28
N MET A 50 -1.71 -6.42 -7.94
CA MET A 50 -2.95 -7.02 -7.45
C MET A 50 -3.46 -7.97 -8.52
N TRP A 51 -3.16 -9.25 -8.36
CA TRP A 51 -3.63 -10.28 -9.28
C TRP A 51 -5.11 -10.64 -9.05
N GLY A 52 -5.78 -11.04 -10.13
CA GLY A 52 -7.24 -11.13 -10.22
C GLY A 52 -7.86 -12.45 -9.79
N GLU A 53 -7.08 -13.43 -9.31
CA GLU A 53 -7.56 -14.79 -9.02
C GLU A 53 -8.69 -14.81 -7.98
N MET A 54 -8.62 -13.88 -7.03
CA MET A 54 -9.61 -13.70 -5.95
C MET A 54 -10.03 -12.23 -5.79
N VAL A 55 -9.90 -11.43 -6.85
CA VAL A 55 -10.14 -9.98 -6.82
C VAL A 55 -11.03 -9.57 -7.98
N ASP A 56 -12.10 -8.86 -7.67
CA ASP A 56 -13.03 -8.30 -8.64
C ASP A 56 -13.56 -6.94 -8.15
N ALA A 57 -14.57 -6.39 -8.85
CA ALA A 57 -15.16 -5.10 -8.52
C ALA A 57 -15.75 -5.03 -7.09
N THR A 58 -16.07 -6.17 -6.48
CA THR A 58 -16.67 -6.20 -5.13
C THR A 58 -15.65 -5.91 -4.03
N ASN A 59 -14.37 -6.18 -4.26
CA ASN A 59 -13.36 -6.14 -3.19
C ASN A 59 -12.05 -5.42 -3.57
N VAL A 60 -11.86 -5.04 -4.83
CA VAL A 60 -10.59 -4.50 -5.33
C VAL A 60 -10.14 -3.24 -4.58
N ILE A 61 -11.03 -2.30 -4.31
CA ILE A 61 -10.66 -1.02 -3.66
C ILE A 61 -10.25 -1.24 -2.21
N GLN A 62 -11.04 -2.04 -1.48
CA GLN A 62 -10.77 -2.39 -0.08
C GLN A 62 -9.45 -3.15 0.04
N ARG A 63 -9.16 -4.05 -0.90
CA ARG A 63 -7.89 -4.79 -0.91
C ARG A 63 -6.71 -3.89 -1.27
N ILE A 64 -6.81 -3.03 -2.28
CA ILE A 64 -5.65 -2.22 -2.72
C ILE A 64 -5.34 -1.12 -1.71
N PHE A 65 -6.37 -0.47 -1.12
CA PHE A 65 -6.19 0.70 -0.27
C PHE A 65 -6.61 0.46 1.18
N PRO A 66 -5.81 0.90 2.16
CA PRO A 66 -4.67 1.81 2.02
C PRO A 66 -3.31 1.10 1.86
N ARG A 67 -3.27 -0.24 1.73
CA ARG A 67 -2.01 -1.02 1.69
C ARG A 67 -1.01 -0.50 0.64
N THR A 68 -1.50 -0.19 -0.56
CA THR A 68 -0.69 0.35 -1.67
C THR A 68 -0.12 1.73 -1.38
N SER A 69 -0.74 2.51 -0.48
CA SER A 69 -0.23 3.81 -0.07
C SER A 69 1.13 3.70 0.62
N ALA A 70 1.40 2.60 1.34
CA ALA A 70 2.70 2.34 1.94
C ALA A 70 3.78 2.15 0.86
N VAL A 71 3.47 1.41 -0.20
CA VAL A 71 4.38 1.23 -1.36
C VAL A 71 4.60 2.55 -2.10
N ALA A 72 3.52 3.31 -2.33
CA ALA A 72 3.59 4.61 -2.99
C ALA A 72 4.51 5.58 -2.22
N GLU A 73 4.42 5.59 -0.89
CA GLU A 73 5.31 6.39 -0.06
C GLU A 73 6.77 5.96 -0.18
N LYS A 74 7.04 4.65 -0.19
CA LYS A 74 8.40 4.10 -0.33
C LYS A 74 9.07 4.50 -1.65
N LEU A 75 8.29 4.52 -2.73
CA LEU A 75 8.76 4.88 -4.07
C LEU A 75 8.90 6.39 -4.30
N TRP A 76 8.09 7.20 -3.62
CA TRP A 76 8.07 8.65 -3.80
C TRP A 76 8.99 9.39 -2.83
N SER A 77 8.97 8.99 -1.56
CA SER A 77 9.66 9.72 -0.49
C SER A 77 11.14 9.40 -0.46
N SER A 78 11.94 10.38 -0.03
CA SER A 78 13.37 10.17 0.17
C SER A 78 13.65 9.03 1.14
N ALA A 79 14.66 8.23 0.85
CA ALA A 79 15.16 7.15 1.71
C ALA A 79 15.42 7.60 3.16
N LYS A 80 15.73 8.89 3.40
CA LYS A 80 15.90 9.44 4.75
C LYS A 80 14.63 9.28 5.61
N PHE A 81 13.45 9.36 5.02
CA PHE A 81 12.16 9.29 5.72
C PHE A 81 11.56 7.88 5.72
N THR A 82 11.98 7.02 4.78
CA THR A 82 11.42 5.67 4.60
C THR A 82 12.33 4.55 5.11
N LYS A 83 13.50 4.90 5.69
CA LYS A 83 14.38 4.00 6.44
C LYS A 83 14.02 3.88 7.93
N ALA A 84 13.12 4.75 8.42
CA ALA A 84 12.65 4.68 9.80
C ALA A 84 11.80 3.42 10.05
N ASP A 85 11.59 3.10 11.32
CA ASP A 85 10.76 1.98 11.75
C ASP A 85 9.37 2.04 11.07
N PRO A 86 8.95 0.97 10.35
CA PRO A 86 7.62 0.85 9.74
C PRO A 86 6.46 1.12 10.71
N ALA A 87 6.66 0.91 12.01
CA ALA A 87 5.67 1.26 13.03
C ALA A 87 5.38 2.77 13.07
N THR A 88 6.26 3.64 12.58
CA THR A 88 6.00 5.10 12.56
C THR A 88 5.09 5.56 11.42
N VAL A 89 4.73 4.66 10.50
CA VAL A 89 3.93 4.97 9.30
C VAL A 89 2.44 5.04 9.61
N TRP A 90 1.96 4.30 10.62
CA TRP A 90 0.54 4.13 10.88
C TRP A 90 -0.26 5.44 11.02
N PRO A 91 0.24 6.54 11.65
CA PRO A 91 -0.58 7.74 11.81
C PRO A 91 -0.89 8.41 10.47
N ARG A 92 0.08 8.39 9.54
CA ARG A 92 -0.05 9.00 8.21
C ARG A 92 -0.84 8.09 7.27
N LEU A 93 -0.72 6.77 7.45
CA LEU A 93 -1.54 5.80 6.74
C LEU A 93 -3.02 5.91 7.14
N GLN A 94 -3.31 6.10 8.43
CA GLN A 94 -4.67 6.34 8.95
C GLN A 94 -5.27 7.62 8.39
N GLU A 95 -4.51 8.73 8.36
CA GLU A 95 -4.97 9.98 7.74
C GLU A 95 -5.31 9.77 6.26
N MET A 96 -4.43 9.08 5.52
CA MET A 96 -4.67 8.76 4.11
C MET A 96 -5.94 7.91 3.94
N GLN A 97 -6.14 6.88 4.76
CA GLN A 97 -7.35 6.07 4.75
C GLN A 97 -8.60 6.94 4.96
N CYS A 98 -8.65 7.73 6.03
CA CYS A 98 -9.82 8.58 6.31
C CYS A 98 -10.06 9.62 5.21
N ARG A 99 -9.00 10.14 4.60
CA ARG A 99 -9.11 11.04 3.44
C ARG A 99 -9.70 10.34 2.21
N MET A 100 -9.40 9.07 1.99
CA MET A 100 -9.99 8.27 0.91
C MET A 100 -11.47 7.98 1.19
N VAL A 101 -11.80 7.59 2.42
CA VAL A 101 -13.18 7.37 2.89
C VAL A 101 -14.02 8.63 2.71
N ARG A 102 -13.52 9.79 3.16
CA ARG A 102 -14.18 11.10 2.97
C ARG A 102 -14.41 11.47 1.50
N ARG A 103 -13.64 10.89 0.58
CA ARG A 103 -13.79 11.07 -0.88
C ARG A 103 -14.70 10.02 -1.53
N GLY A 104 -15.33 9.14 -0.73
CA GLY A 104 -16.24 8.10 -1.20
C GLY A 104 -15.55 6.80 -1.64
N PHE A 105 -14.25 6.63 -1.35
CA PHE A 105 -13.57 5.36 -1.63
C PHE A 105 -13.70 4.40 -0.44
N PRO A 106 -14.14 3.15 -0.66
CA PRO A 106 -14.20 2.14 0.40
C PRO A 106 -12.80 1.59 0.71
N ALA A 107 -11.92 2.40 1.28
CA ALA A 107 -10.62 1.93 1.76
C ALA A 107 -10.81 1.12 3.06
N GLN A 108 -10.13 -0.03 3.18
CA GLN A 108 -10.19 -0.83 4.41
C GLN A 108 -9.44 -0.13 5.57
N PRO A 109 -9.69 -0.50 6.83
CA PRO A 109 -8.83 -0.06 7.94
C PRO A 109 -7.36 -0.45 7.69
N GLY A 110 -6.46 0.54 7.76
CA GLY A 110 -5.03 0.31 7.47
C GLY A 110 -4.22 -0.19 8.67
N TYR A 111 -4.67 0.12 9.88
CA TYR A 111 -3.96 -0.21 11.11
C TYR A 111 -4.96 -0.43 12.25
N GLY A 112 -4.96 -1.62 12.85
CA GLY A 112 -5.59 -1.92 14.13
C GLY A 112 -7.04 -1.42 14.30
N PRO A 113 -7.53 -1.36 15.55
CA PRO A 113 -8.79 -0.70 15.87
C PRO A 113 -8.65 0.83 15.80
N GLY A 114 -9.63 1.51 15.21
CA GLY A 114 -9.67 2.97 15.04
C GLY A 114 -10.99 3.43 14.44
N PHE A 115 -11.11 4.74 14.17
CA PHE A 115 -12.28 5.33 13.52
C PHE A 115 -11.87 6.52 12.64
N CYS A 116 -12.72 6.86 11.68
CA CYS A 116 -12.65 8.11 10.93
C CYS A 116 -13.81 9.03 11.34
N GLU A 117 -13.62 10.34 11.33
CA GLU A 117 -14.71 11.30 11.64
C GLU A 117 -15.89 11.15 10.65
N VAL A 118 -15.58 10.79 9.41
CA VAL A 118 -16.55 10.43 8.37
C VAL A 118 -16.29 8.97 8.00
N GLU A 119 -17.28 8.11 8.19
CA GLU A 119 -17.22 6.69 7.83
C GLU A 119 -17.75 6.45 6.40
N TYR A 120 -17.39 5.32 5.82
CA TYR A 120 -17.89 4.94 4.49
C TYR A 120 -19.33 4.43 4.59
N GLU A 121 -20.24 5.07 3.86
CA GLU A 121 -21.64 4.65 3.76
C GLU A 121 -21.83 3.81 2.49
N PRO A 122 -22.05 2.48 2.61
CA PRO A 122 -22.35 1.65 1.45
C PRO A 122 -23.73 1.98 0.90
N ASN A 123 -23.84 2.03 -0.43
CA ASN A 123 -25.11 2.20 -1.10
C ASN A 123 -25.84 0.85 -1.10
N LEU A 124 -26.66 0.62 -0.08
CA LEU A 124 -27.43 -0.62 0.10
C LEU A 124 -28.80 -0.46 -0.58
N PRO A 125 -29.38 -1.55 -1.11
CA PRO A 125 -30.74 -1.51 -1.62
C PRO A 125 -31.73 -1.20 -0.49
N ASP A 126 -32.72 -0.35 -0.76
CA ASP A 126 -33.82 -0.08 0.16
C ASP A 126 -34.70 -1.33 0.27
N PHE A 127 -34.73 -1.94 1.44
CA PHE A 127 -35.53 -3.15 1.71
C PHE A 127 -36.98 -2.84 2.12
N ASP A 128 -37.36 -1.55 2.16
CA ASP A 128 -38.64 -1.06 2.69
C ASP A 128 -39.72 -0.78 1.60
N ASN A 129 -39.59 -1.38 0.41
CA ASN A 129 -40.63 -1.32 -0.64
C ASN A 129 -41.41 -2.63 -0.76
#